data_AF-A0AAN6IN86-F1
#
_entry.id   AF-A0AAN6IN86-F1
#
_cell.length_a   1.000
_cell.length_b   1.000
_cell.length_c   1.000
_cell.angle_alpha   90.00
_cell.angle_beta   90.00
_cell.angle_gamma   90.00
#
_symmetry.space_group_name_H-M   'P 1'
#
loop_
_entity.id
_entity.type
_entity.pdbx_description
1 polymer ?
#
loop_
_entity_poly.entity_id
_entity_poly.type
_entity_poly.pdbx_seq_one_letter_code
_entity_poly.pdbx_strand_id
1 'polypeptide(L)'
;MSDHEEDFYENEPEYQDDEMEIQNPEESVEIFLPETNAELIPSGERITTPYMTKYERARILGARALQISMNAPVMVELDGESDPYVIALKELRSKKIPFVIRRYLPDG
;
A
#
# COMPACT_ATOMS: atom_id res chain seq x y z
N MET A 1 58.42 5.22 -13.07
CA MET A 1 57.47 4.11 -13.22
C MET A 1 57.13 3.60 -11.84
N SER A 2 56.03 4.11 -11.29
CA SER A 2 55.13 3.37 -10.41
C SER A 2 53.82 4.15 -10.48
N ASP A 3 52.97 3.68 -11.38
CA ASP A 3 51.59 4.10 -11.55
C ASP A 3 50.78 3.81 -10.27
N HIS A 4 49.68 4.55 -10.10
CA HIS A 4 48.42 4.08 -9.51
C HIS A 4 48.46 3.75 -7.99
N GLU A 5 47.60 4.27 -7.13
CA GLU A 5 46.13 4.28 -7.23
C GLU A 5 45.56 5.45 -6.42
N GLU A 6 44.44 5.95 -6.92
CA GLU A 6 43.64 7.02 -6.33
C GLU A 6 43.08 6.60 -4.96
N ASP A 7 43.31 7.44 -3.94
CA ASP A 7 42.61 7.40 -2.64
C ASP A 7 41.14 7.82 -2.81
N PHE A 8 40.37 7.09 -3.63
CA PHE A 8 38.98 7.42 -3.97
C PHE A 8 37.94 6.64 -3.14
N TYR A 9 38.37 5.77 -2.22
CA TYR A 9 37.51 4.83 -1.48
C TYR A 9 37.27 5.15 0.00
N GLU A 10 37.42 6.40 0.45
CA GLU A 10 37.25 6.73 1.88
C GLU A 10 35.96 7.48 2.26
N ASN A 11 34.97 7.59 1.37
CA ASN A 11 33.67 8.17 1.74
C ASN A 11 32.50 7.24 1.35
N GLU A 12 32.40 6.11 2.04
CA GLU A 12 31.11 5.44 2.23
C GLU A 12 30.28 6.28 3.21
N PRO A 13 29.14 6.87 2.83
CA PRO A 13 28.29 7.53 3.79
C PRO A 13 27.75 6.48 4.76
N GLU A 14 28.03 6.66 6.04
CA GLU A 14 27.52 5.84 7.12
C GLU A 14 25.98 5.99 7.15
N TYR A 15 25.26 4.98 6.66
CA TYR A 15 23.81 4.93 6.78
C TYR A 15 23.49 4.77 8.26
N GLN A 16 23.05 5.86 8.90
CA GLN A 16 22.38 5.76 10.19
C GLN A 16 21.08 4.99 9.96
N ASP A 17 21.01 3.77 10.51
CA ASP A 17 19.75 3.08 10.75
C ASP A 17 18.98 3.91 11.78
N ASP A 18 18.37 5.00 11.29
CA ASP A 18 17.28 5.63 12.01
C ASP A 18 16.15 4.59 12.01
N GLU A 19 16.06 3.83 13.10
CA GLU A 19 14.89 2.98 13.36
C GLU A 19 13.67 3.87 13.28
N MET A 20 12.94 3.80 12.16
CA MET A 20 11.61 4.38 12.07
C MET A 20 10.77 3.63 13.10
N GLU A 21 10.51 4.29 14.23
CA GLU A 21 9.54 3.83 15.21
C GLU A 21 8.20 3.69 14.47
N ILE A 22 7.85 2.43 14.15
CA ILE A 22 6.58 2.11 13.54
C ILE A 22 5.54 2.41 14.63
N GLN A 23 4.95 3.60 14.54
CA GLN A 23 3.78 3.97 15.34
C GLN A 23 2.76 2.85 15.23
N ASN A 24 2.23 2.45 16.39
CA ASN A 24 1.38 1.28 16.57
C ASN A 24 0.29 1.24 15.47
N PRO A 25 0.34 0.28 14.52
CA PRO A 25 -0.55 0.29 13.35
C PRO A 25 -2.03 0.11 13.74
N GLU A 26 -2.28 -0.43 14.93
CA GLU A 26 -3.59 -0.54 15.58
C GLU A 26 -4.35 0.80 15.67
N GLU A 27 -3.66 1.94 15.77
CA GLU A 27 -4.30 3.26 15.93
C GLU A 27 -4.62 3.97 14.61
N SER A 28 -4.09 3.51 13.48
CA SER A 28 -4.14 4.26 12.20
C SER A 28 -5.22 3.79 11.22
N VAL A 29 -5.93 2.69 11.53
CA VAL A 29 -7.02 2.18 10.70
C VAL A 29 -8.33 2.64 11.28
N GLU A 30 -8.77 3.83 10.88
CA GLU A 30 -10.15 4.26 11.11
C GLU A 30 -11.10 3.28 10.40
N ILE A 31 -11.69 2.37 11.17
CA ILE A 31 -12.84 1.58 10.74
C ILE A 31 -14.01 2.57 10.65
N PHE A 32 -14.19 3.14 9.46
CA PHE A 32 -15.31 4.02 9.18
C PHE A 32 -16.59 3.18 9.23
N LEU A 33 -17.26 3.18 10.38
CA LEU A 33 -18.66 2.78 10.45
C LEU A 33 -19.42 3.67 9.45
N PRO A 34 -20.30 3.13 8.60
CA PRO A 34 -21.03 3.94 7.65
C PRO A 34 -21.93 4.91 8.44
N GLU A 35 -21.43 6.13 8.68
CA GLU A 35 -22.23 7.30 8.97
C GLU A 35 -23.30 7.36 7.85
N THR A 36 -24.55 7.14 8.23
CA THR A 36 -25.68 6.82 7.35
C THR A 36 -26.10 7.93 6.38
N ASN A 37 -25.33 9.02 6.31
CA ASN A 37 -25.71 10.25 5.60
C ASN A 37 -24.72 10.64 4.47
N ALA A 38 -23.81 9.77 4.06
CA ALA A 38 -23.01 10.02 2.86
C ALA A 38 -23.89 9.85 1.61
N GLU A 39 -24.21 10.94 0.91
CA GLU A 39 -24.90 10.85 -0.38
C GLU A 39 -24.03 10.07 -1.37
N LEU A 40 -24.51 8.89 -1.77
CA LEU A 40 -23.83 8.05 -2.74
C LEU A 40 -24.02 8.66 -4.13
N ILE A 41 -22.95 9.26 -4.68
CA ILE A 41 -22.94 9.73 -6.06
C ILE A 41 -23.10 8.51 -7.00
N PRO A 42 -24.16 8.45 -7.83
CA PRO A 42 -24.39 7.34 -8.75
C PRO A 42 -23.24 7.21 -9.74
N SER A 43 -22.96 5.99 -10.20
CA SER A 43 -21.76 5.71 -11.01
C SER A 43 -21.65 6.54 -12.29
N GLY A 44 -22.77 7.00 -12.86
CA GLY A 44 -22.80 7.82 -14.07
C GLY A 44 -22.45 9.30 -13.87
N GLU A 45 -22.47 9.78 -12.62
CA GLU A 45 -22.26 11.19 -12.27
C GLU A 45 -20.92 11.42 -11.55
N ARG A 46 -20.09 10.38 -11.45
CA ARG A 46 -18.76 10.46 -10.82
C ARG A 46 -17.81 11.30 -11.67
N ILE A 47 -17.29 12.39 -11.10
CA ILE A 47 -16.37 13.31 -11.78
C ILE A 47 -14.88 12.91 -11.68
N THR A 48 -14.53 12.01 -10.75
CA THR A 48 -13.12 11.63 -10.51
C THR A 48 -12.57 10.73 -11.62
N THR A 49 -11.24 10.61 -11.71
CA THR A 49 -10.56 9.79 -12.73
C THR A 49 -10.97 8.31 -12.69
N PRO A 50 -11.17 7.63 -13.84
CA PRO A 50 -11.46 6.19 -13.87
C PRO A 50 -10.25 5.32 -13.49
N TYR A 51 -9.05 5.91 -13.43
CA TYR A 51 -7.82 5.19 -13.09
C TYR A 51 -7.56 5.20 -11.57
N MET A 52 -6.91 4.15 -11.09
CA MET A 52 -6.42 4.08 -9.72
C MET A 52 -5.19 4.98 -9.56
N THR A 53 -5.17 5.80 -8.52
CA THR A 53 -4.01 6.65 -8.22
C THR A 53 -2.88 5.85 -7.61
N LYS A 54 -1.64 6.34 -7.70
CA LYS A 54 -0.48 5.68 -7.07
C LYS A 54 -0.64 5.53 -5.55
N TYR A 55 -1.33 6.49 -4.91
CA TYR A 55 -1.60 6.49 -3.47
C TYR A 55 -2.64 5.44 -3.10
N GLU A 56 -3.71 5.31 -3.88
CA GLU A 56 -4.72 4.26 -3.70
C GLU A 56 -4.10 2.88 -3.84
N ARG A 57 -3.28 2.68 -4.87
CA ARG A 57 -2.57 1.42 -5.10
C ARG A 57 -1.68 1.07 -3.91
N ALA A 58 -0.89 2.02 -3.42
CA ALA A 58 -0.01 1.81 -2.28
C ALA A 58 -0.80 1.43 -1.02
N ARG A 59 -1.88 2.18 -0.73
CA ARG A 59 -2.74 1.94 0.45
C ARG A 59 -3.46 0.59 0.39
N ILE A 60 -3.99 0.22 -0.78
CA ILE A 60 -4.66 -1.07 -0.98
C ILE A 60 -3.69 -2.22 -0.75
N LEU A 61 -2.49 -2.15 -1.34
CA LEU A 61 -1.48 -3.21 -1.17
C LEU A 61 -1.02 -3.32 0.28
N GLY A 62 -0.75 -2.20 0.95
CA GLY A 62 -0.34 -2.20 2.36
C GLY A 62 -1.41 -2.77 3.28
N ALA A 63 -2.65 -2.26 3.20
CA ALA A 63 -3.76 -2.75 4.02
C ALA A 63 -4.08 -4.22 3.75
N ARG A 64 -4.01 -4.65 2.48
CA ARG A 64 -4.30 -6.04 2.13
C ARG A 64 -3.19 -6.99 2.57
N ALA A 65 -1.92 -6.61 2.42
CA ALA A 65 -0.80 -7.39 2.91
C ALA A 65 -0.87 -7.58 4.43
N LEU A 66 -1.24 -6.52 5.17
CA LEU A 66 -1.46 -6.60 6.62
C LEU A 66 -2.58 -7.59 6.99
N GLN A 67 -3.70 -7.56 6.27
CA GLN A 67 -4.78 -8.54 6.49
C GLN A 67 -4.28 -9.98 6.27
N ILE A 68 -3.54 -10.22 5.19
CA ILE A 68 -2.99 -11.55 4.86
C ILE A 68 -2.00 -11.99 5.94
N SER A 69 -1.15 -11.09 6.45
CA SER A 69 -0.21 -11.41 7.53
C SER A 69 -0.94 -11.76 8.84
N MET A 70 -2.12 -11.19 9.06
CA MET A 70 -3.04 -11.56 10.15
C MET A 70 -3.94 -12.77 9.81
N ASN A 71 -3.47 -13.64 8.91
CA ASN A 71 -4.15 -14.87 8.49
C ASN A 71 -5.56 -14.67 7.88
N ALA A 72 -5.84 -13.50 7.29
CA ALA A 72 -7.10 -13.29 6.59
C ALA A 72 -7.24 -14.21 5.35
N PRO A 73 -8.47 -14.55 4.94
CA PRO A 73 -8.70 -15.39 3.76
C PRO A 73 -8.17 -14.75 2.47
N VAL A 74 -7.45 -15.53 1.66
CA VAL A 74 -6.89 -15.13 0.35
C VAL A 74 -7.88 -15.50 -0.76
N MET A 75 -8.05 -14.60 -1.74
CA MET A 75 -9.04 -14.70 -2.82
C MET A 75 -8.49 -15.28 -4.13
N VAL A 76 -7.18 -15.54 -4.18
CA VAL A 76 -6.45 -16.13 -5.32
C VAL A 76 -5.78 -17.44 -4.90
N GLU A 77 -5.47 -18.27 -5.88
CA GLU A 77 -4.69 -19.49 -5.67
C GLU A 77 -3.22 -19.13 -5.39
N LEU A 78 -2.63 -19.85 -4.43
CA LEU A 78 -1.23 -19.70 -4.05
C LEU A 78 -0.39 -20.76 -4.79
N ASP A 79 0.63 -20.29 -5.52
CA ASP A 79 1.57 -21.09 -6.30
C ASP A 79 2.94 -21.17 -5.59
N GLY A 80 2.92 -21.18 -4.25
CA GLY A 80 4.13 -21.19 -3.41
C GLY A 80 4.60 -19.81 -2.97
N GLU A 81 3.81 -18.75 -3.16
CA GLU A 81 4.12 -17.44 -2.58
C GLU A 81 3.91 -17.46 -1.05
N SER A 82 4.93 -17.04 -0.31
CA SER A 82 4.91 -16.92 1.16
C SER A 82 4.80 -15.47 1.64
N ASP A 83 5.30 -14.52 0.86
CA ASP A 83 5.27 -13.10 1.20
C ASP A 83 3.86 -12.51 1.06
N PRO A 84 3.25 -11.97 2.14
CA PRO A 84 1.94 -11.33 2.09
C PRO A 84 1.82 -10.23 1.03
N TYR A 85 2.90 -9.48 0.79
CA TYR A 85 2.88 -8.41 -0.22
C TYR A 85 2.75 -8.96 -1.64
N VAL A 86 3.48 -10.03 -1.97
CA VAL A 86 3.37 -10.69 -3.28
C VAL A 86 1.98 -11.28 -3.49
N ILE A 87 1.38 -11.87 -2.45
CA ILE A 87 0.01 -12.38 -2.49
C ILE A 87 -0.99 -11.24 -2.75
N ALA A 88 -0.88 -10.12 -2.02
CA ALA A 88 -1.71 -8.94 -2.25
C ALA A 88 -1.55 -8.38 -3.67
N LEU A 89 -0.33 -8.38 -4.22
CA LEU A 89 -0.06 -7.97 -5.59
C LEU A 89 -0.74 -8.89 -6.62
N LYS A 90 -0.76 -10.20 -6.37
CA LYS A 90 -1.45 -11.20 -7.20
C LYS A 90 -2.96 -11.01 -7.16
N GLU A 91 -3.52 -10.72 -5.98
CA GLU A 91 -4.94 -10.37 -5.83
C GLU A 91 -5.30 -9.07 -6.57
N LEU A 92 -4.48 -8.03 -6.47
CA LEU A 92 -4.71 -6.75 -7.13
C LEU A 92 -4.70 -6.91 -8.66
N ARG A 93 -3.72 -7.65 -9.20
CA ARG A 93 -3.63 -7.96 -10.64
C ARG A 93 -4.84 -8.74 -11.13
N SER A 94 -5.35 -9.66 -10.31
CA SER A 94 -6.55 -10.44 -10.59
C SER A 94 -7.86 -9.67 -10.32
N LYS A 95 -7.79 -8.43 -9.83
CA LYS A 95 -8.93 -7.59 -9.41
C LYS A 95 -9.85 -8.28 -8.39
N LYS A 96 -9.28 -9.08 -7.48
CA LYS A 96 -10.04 -9.85 -6.46
C LYS A 96 -9.94 -9.29 -5.04
N ILE A 97 -9.33 -8.11 -4.85
CA ILE A 97 -9.27 -7.48 -3.52
C ILE A 97 -10.65 -6.95 -3.13
N PRO A 98 -11.20 -7.33 -1.96
CA PRO A 98 -12.55 -6.96 -1.53
C PRO A 98 -12.60 -5.55 -0.90
N PHE A 99 -12.04 -4.53 -1.55
CA PHE A 99 -12.04 -3.15 -1.06
C PHE A 99 -12.83 -2.21 -1.97
N VAL A 100 -13.38 -1.16 -1.38
CA VAL A 100 -13.97 -0.02 -2.08
C VAL A 100 -13.23 1.23 -1.65
N ILE A 101 -12.77 2.03 -2.62
CA ILE A 101 -12.15 3.32 -2.33
C ILE A 101 -13.25 4.38 -2.25
N ARG A 102 -13.33 5.07 -1.11
CA ARG A 102 -14.10 6.30 -0.97
C ARG A 102 -13.20 7.50 -1.26
N ARG A 103 -13.56 8.28 -2.29
CA ARG A 103 -12.86 9.52 -2.65
C ARG A 103 -13.65 10.71 -2.13
N TYR A 104 -13.07 11.45 -1.20
CA TYR A 104 -13.66 12.70 -0.71
C TYR A 104 -13.32 13.83 -1.69
N LEU A 105 -14.34 14.57 -2.06
CA LEU A 105 -14.21 15.80 -2.82
C LEU A 105 -14.10 16.96 -1.80
N PRO A 106 -13.54 18.12 -2.19
CA PRO A 106 -13.33 19.24 -1.27
C PRO A 106 -14.62 19.88 -0.72
N ASP A 107 -15.77 19.56 -1.32
CA ASP A 107 -17.12 19.95 -0.89
C ASP A 107 -17.67 19.11 0.28
N GLY A 108 -17.07 17.96 0.60
CA GLY A 108 -17.37 17.13 1.78
C GLY A 108 -18.17 15.88 1.48
#